data_AF-A0A937T7Y0-F1
#
_entry.id   AF-A0A937T7Y0-F1
#
_cell.length_a   1.000
_cell.length_b   1.000
_cell.length_c   1.000
_cell.angle_alpha   90.00
_cell.angle_beta   90.00
_cell.angle_gamma   90.00
#
_symmetry.space_group_name_H-M   'P 1'
#
loop_
_entity.id
_entity.type
_entity.pdbx_description
1 polymer ?
#
loop_
_entity_poly.entity_id
_entity_poly.type
_entity_poly.pdbx_seq_one_letter_code
_entity_poly.pdbx_strand_id
1 'polypeptide(L)' 'MRLSSNEWKKARHFNDKFWLYVVTEAATDAPQLHRIQDPAAHFRMGEDIFATGFILPEEKWREKTRSR' A
#
# COMPACT_ATOMS: atom_id res chain seq x y z
N MET A 1 -0.88 6.48 4.90
CA MET A 1 -1.80 5.32 5.05
C MET A 1 -1.17 4.31 6.01
N ARG A 2 -1.95 3.65 6.88
CA ARG A 2 -1.42 2.66 7.84
C ARG A 2 -1.75 1.21 7.48
N LEU A 3 -0.78 0.29 7.46
CA LEU A 3 -1.02 -1.16 7.47
C LEU A 3 -0.71 -1.74 8.86
N SER A 4 -1.41 -2.76 9.30
CA SER A 4 -1.05 -3.50 10.52
C SER A 4 0.01 -4.57 10.24
N SER A 5 0.78 -4.95 11.28
CA SER A 5 1.78 -6.03 11.25
C SER A 5 1.27 -7.32 10.60
N ASN A 6 0.00 -7.67 10.80
CA ASN A 6 -0.59 -8.89 10.26
C ASN A 6 -0.92 -8.77 8.77
N GLU A 7 -1.41 -7.61 8.32
CA GLU A 7 -1.69 -7.36 6.89
C GLU A 7 -0.41 -7.39 6.08
N TRP A 8 0.68 -6.82 6.59
CA TRP A 8 1.97 -6.87 5.90
C TRP A 8 2.58 -8.28 5.87
N LYS A 9 2.45 -9.05 6.95
CA LYS A 9 2.84 -10.47 6.95
C LYS A 9 2.08 -11.26 5.88
N LYS A 10 0.77 -11.01 5.72
CA LYS A 10 -0.03 -11.61 4.65
C LYS A 10 0.42 -11.15 3.27
N ALA A 11 0.68 -9.86 3.07
CA ALA A 11 1.19 -9.33 1.80
C ALA A 11 2.49 -10.02 1.37
N ARG A 12 3.44 -10.21 2.28
CA ARG A 12 4.69 -10.95 2.01
C ARG A 12 4.51 -12.46 1.82
N HIS A 13 3.42 -13.03 2.31
CA HIS A 13 3.15 -14.46 2.17
C HIS A 13 2.46 -14.78 0.85
N PHE A 14 1.54 -13.90 0.43
CA PHE A 14 0.71 -14.11 -0.74
C PHE A 14 1.26 -13.47 -2.02
N ASN A 15 2.28 -12.59 -1.94
CA ASN A 15 2.99 -12.00 -3.09
C ASN A 15 2.03 -11.51 -4.20
N ASP A 16 2.13 -12.09 -5.40
CA ASP A 16 1.30 -11.79 -6.58
C ASP A 16 -0.20 -12.10 -6.40
N LYS A 17 -0.57 -12.87 -5.39
CA LYS A 17 -1.96 -13.15 -5.01
C LYS A 17 -2.50 -12.10 -4.03
N PHE A 18 -1.67 -11.19 -3.53
CA PHE A 18 -2.08 -10.10 -2.65
C PHE A 18 -2.27 -8.81 -3.45
N TRP A 19 -3.46 -8.25 -3.36
CA TRP A 19 -3.80 -6.96 -3.96
C TRP A 19 -4.11 -5.94 -2.88
N LEU A 20 -3.47 -4.78 -2.98
CA LEU A 20 -3.75 -3.62 -2.15
C LEU A 20 -4.55 -2.61 -2.97
N TYR A 21 -5.71 -2.22 -2.42
CA TYR A 21 -6.59 -1.20 -3.00
C TYR A 21 -6.50 0.06 -2.16
N VAL A 22 -6.18 1.19 -2.78
CA VAL A 22 -6.11 2.51 -2.13
C VAL A 22 -7.09 3.43 -2.84
N VAL A 23 -8.01 4.02 -2.09
CA VAL A 23 -8.94 5.04 -2.61
C VAL A 23 -8.45 6.41 -2.16
N THR A 24 -8.20 7.31 -3.11
CA THR A 24 -7.91 8.74 -2.84
C THR A 24 -9.04 9.62 -3.34
N GLU A 25 -9.08 10.87 -2.89
CA GLU A 25 -10.15 11.83 -3.23
C GLU A 25 -11.55 11.31 -2.90
N ALA A 26 -11.66 10.45 -1.88
CA ALA A 26 -12.88 9.70 -1.56
C ALA A 26 -14.07 10.59 -1.14
N ALA A 27 -13.80 11.80 -0.66
CA ALA A 27 -14.81 12.78 -0.26
C ALA A 27 -15.16 13.77 -1.39
N THR A 28 -14.61 13.58 -2.59
CA THR A 28 -14.88 14.42 -3.77
C THR A 28 -15.80 13.70 -4.75
N ASP A 29 -16.29 14.42 -5.76
CA ASP A 29 -17.09 13.85 -6.85
C ASP A 29 -16.28 12.95 -7.81
N ALA A 30 -14.95 12.88 -7.63
CA ALA A 30 -14.04 12.12 -8.49
C ALA A 30 -13.07 11.24 -7.66
N PRO A 31 -13.59 10.24 -6.92
CA PRO A 31 -12.74 9.31 -6.18
C PRO A 31 -11.84 8.51 -7.13
N GLN A 32 -10.59 8.31 -6.74
CA GLN A 32 -9.60 7.59 -7.54
C GLN A 32 -9.25 6.27 -6.87
N LEU A 33 -9.41 5.17 -7.61
CA LEU A 33 -9.03 3.82 -7.17
C LEU A 33 -7.66 3.43 -7.71
N HIS A 34 -6.77 3.10 -6.80
CA HIS A 34 -5.42 2.63 -7.08
C HIS A 34 -5.28 1.16 -6.68
N ARG A 35 -4.68 0.36 -7.57
CA ARG A 35 -4.52 -1.08 -7.39
C ARG A 35 -3.06 -1.44 -7.47
N ILE A 36 -2.55 -2.11 -6.44
CA ILE A 36 -1.14 -2.48 -6.32
C ILE A 36 -1.08 -3.98 -6.06
N GLN A 37 -0.62 -4.73 -7.05
CA GLN A 37 -0.34 -6.15 -6.91
C GLN A 37 1.03 -6.32 -6.25
N ASP A 38 1.17 -7.31 -5.37
CA ASP A 38 2.42 -7.59 -4.65
C ASP A 38 3.07 -6.32 -4.03
N PRO A 39 2.35 -5.63 -3.12
CA PRO A 39 2.89 -4.42 -2.49
C PRO A 39 4.17 -4.71 -1.69
N ALA A 40 4.38 -5.96 -1.25
CA ALA A 40 5.58 -6.38 -0.56
C ALA A 40 6.85 -6.30 -1.42
N ALA A 41 6.74 -6.56 -2.73
CA ALA A 41 7.85 -6.40 -3.67
C ALA A 41 8.12 -4.92 -4.03
N HIS A 42 7.12 -4.06 -3.91
CA HIS A 42 7.21 -2.65 -4.33
C HIS A 42 7.64 -1.70 -3.21
N PHE A 43 7.36 -2.02 -1.95
CA PHE A 43 7.65 -1.14 -0.82
C PHE A 43 8.75 -1.71 0.08
N ARG A 44 9.78 -0.89 0.33
CA ARG A 44 10.80 -1.19 1.34
C ARG A 44 10.29 -0.77 2.72
N MET A 45 10.45 -1.67 3.68
CA MET A 45 10.22 -1.45 5.10
C MET A 45 11.14 -0.31 5.58
N GLY A 46 10.65 0.94 5.57
CA GLY A 46 11.34 2.08 6.19
C GLY A 46 11.17 2.04 7.71
N GLU A 47 12.19 2.45 8.44
CA GLU A 47 12.48 2.17 9.86
C GLU A 47 11.44 2.57 10.94
N ASP A 48 10.25 3.07 10.60
CA ASP A 48 9.17 3.42 11.55
C ASP A 48 8.17 2.27 11.77
N ILE A 49 8.69 1.06 12.01
CA ILE A 49 7.89 -0.18 12.10
C ILE A 49 7.76 -0.68 13.55
N PHE A 50 8.29 0.07 14.52
CA PHE A 50 8.20 -0.36 15.91
C PHE A 50 6.96 0.22 16.60
N ALA A 51 6.11 -0.72 17.01
CA ALA A 51 4.88 -0.59 17.78
C ALA A 51 3.63 -0.03 17.04
N THR A 52 2.79 -0.97 16.58
CA THR A 52 1.35 -0.87 16.25
C THR A 52 0.92 -0.61 14.79
N GLY A 53 1.81 -0.36 13.82
CA GLY A 53 1.46 -0.40 12.38
C GLY A 53 2.27 0.52 11.45
N PHE A 54 2.43 0.11 10.19
CA PHE A 54 3.25 0.66 9.11
C PHE A 54 2.68 1.94 8.50
N ILE A 55 3.49 2.96 8.19
CA ILE A 55 3.06 4.10 7.37
C ILE A 55 3.59 3.94 5.94
N LEU A 56 2.70 3.94 4.95
CA LEU A 56 3.05 4.05 3.53
C LEU A 56 3.07 5.54 3.13
N PRO A 57 4.24 6.09 2.75
CA PRO A 57 4.34 7.47 2.23
C PRO A 57 3.60 7.60 0.90
N GLU A 58 2.96 8.74 0.68
CA GLU A 58 2.06 8.95 -0.46
C GLU A 58 2.80 8.96 -1.80
N GLU A 59 3.98 9.57 -1.81
CA GLU A 59 4.85 9.70 -2.97
C GLU A 59 5.23 8.32 -3.52
N LYS A 60 5.54 7.38 -2.62
CA LYS A 60 6.04 6.04 -2.95
C LYS A 60 5.02 5.19 -3.71
N TRP A 61 3.73 5.27 -3.35
CA TRP A 61 2.71 4.42 -3.97
C TRP A 61 2.09 5.06 -5.21
N ARG A 62 1.97 6.40 -5.27
CA ARG A 62 1.50 7.12 -6.46
C ARG A 62 2.41 6.95 -7.68
N GLU A 63 3.72 6.83 -7.48
CA GLU A 63 4.66 6.51 -8.56
C GLU A 63 4.38 5.15 -9.21
N LYS A 64 3.91 4.16 -8.43
CA LYS A 64 3.67 2.80 -8.90
C LYS A 64 2.32 2.63 -9.60
N THR A 65 1.38 3.54 -9.40
CA THR A 65 0.05 3.51 -10.05
C THR A 65 0.02 4.28 -11.36
N ARG A 66 0.97 5.19 -11.59
CA ARG A 66 1.13 5.98 -12.83
C ARG A 66 1.77 5.23 -14.00
N SER A 67 2.24 4.00 -13.80
CA SER A 67 2.85 3.19 -14.87
C SER A 67 1.80 2.34 -15.60
N ARG A 68 0.89 2.99 -16.34
CA ARG A 68 0.11 2.42 -17.45
C ARG A 68 -0.23 3.51 -18.46
#